data_AF-A0A2E9W789-F1
#
_entry.id   AF-A0A2E9W789-F1
#
_cell.length_a   1.000
_cell.length_b   1.000
_cell.length_c   1.000
_cell.angle_alpha   90.00
_cell.angle_beta   90.00
_cell.angle_gamma   90.00
#
_symmetry.space_group_name_H-M   'P 1'
#
loop_
_entity.id
_entity.type
_entity.pdbx_description
1 polymer ?
#
loop_
_entity_poly.entity_id
_entity_poly.type
_entity_poly.pdbx_seq_one_letter_code
_entity_poly.pdbx_strand_id
1 'polypeptide(L)'
;MTASQVARFVTALSRREQVALALLWGWVLLVAGGPLLLEPGATGDLSGYVGLVDNRETIDAMNPVAAVVYWLGDANCHTISSRSYTYAGNQMPFCARDLGIFAGLALGFTIALRRRPELSLPLVLLALVPIGLDGTIQLLTDYESTNPRRLITGLLAGGVTGWALMIILEPRQNQGHG
;
A
#
# COMPACT_ATOMS: atom_id res chain seq x y z
N MET A 1 -7.73 22.50 -5.78
CA MET A 1 -8.96 22.52 -4.95
C MET A 1 -8.73 23.47 -3.80
N THR A 2 -9.72 24.27 -3.44
CA THR A 2 -9.70 25.07 -2.20
C THR A 2 -10.02 24.18 -0.99
N ALA A 3 -9.64 24.61 0.23
CA ALA A 3 -10.00 23.91 1.47
C ALA A 3 -11.53 23.70 1.58
N SER A 4 -12.32 24.67 1.13
CA SER A 4 -13.78 24.57 1.09
C SER A 4 -14.30 23.54 0.08
N GLN A 5 -13.62 23.33 -1.05
CA GLN A 5 -13.96 22.27 -2.01
C GLN A 5 -13.63 20.88 -1.45
N VAL A 6 -12.51 20.75 -0.71
CA VAL A 6 -12.15 19.48 -0.04
C VAL A 6 -13.17 19.14 1.03
N ALA A 7 -13.52 20.10 1.90
CA ALA A 7 -14.50 19.89 2.96
C ALA A 7 -15.84 19.40 2.39
N ARG A 8 -16.37 20.08 1.36
CA ARG A 8 -17.61 19.66 0.69
C ARG A 8 -17.54 18.27 0.07
N PHE A 9 -16.42 17.93 -0.57
CA PHE A 9 -16.20 16.61 -1.14
C PHE A 9 -16.23 15.53 -0.05
N VAL A 10 -15.47 15.72 1.03
CA VAL A 10 -15.39 14.74 2.12
C VAL A 10 -16.73 14.59 2.84
N THR A 11 -17.45 15.67 3.10
CA THR A 11 -18.76 15.61 3.76
C THR A 11 -19.84 14.95 2.92
N ALA A 12 -19.66 14.88 1.60
CA ALA A 12 -20.59 14.20 0.69
C ALA A 12 -20.37 12.68 0.64
N LEU A 13 -19.23 12.18 1.13
CA LEU A 13 -18.93 10.75 1.21
C LEU A 13 -19.71 10.09 2.35
N SER A 14 -20.11 8.84 2.16
CA SER A 14 -20.66 8.01 3.23
C SER A 14 -19.63 7.78 4.34
N ARG A 15 -20.09 7.46 5.56
CA ARG A 15 -19.20 7.14 6.69
C ARG A 15 -18.23 5.99 6.35
N ARG A 16 -18.67 4.99 5.58
CA ARG A 16 -17.82 3.86 5.17
C ARG A 16 -16.69 4.30 4.25
N GLU A 17 -16.99 5.16 3.28
CA GLU A 17 -15.98 5.71 2.37
C GLU A 17 -15.00 6.64 3.10
N GLN A 18 -15.49 7.47 4.03
CA GLN A 18 -14.63 8.32 4.85
C GLN A 18 -13.65 7.49 5.69
N VAL A 19 -14.16 6.45 6.36
CA VAL A 19 -13.34 5.52 7.16
C VAL A 19 -12.33 4.79 6.28
N ALA A 20 -12.75 4.26 5.13
CA ALA A 20 -11.84 3.59 4.20
C ALA A 20 -10.75 4.56 3.72
N LEU A 21 -11.11 5.76 3.29
CA LEU A 21 -10.16 6.76 2.84
C LEU A 21 -9.13 7.12 3.94
N ALA A 22 -9.60 7.31 5.17
CA ALA A 22 -8.74 7.61 6.32
C ALA A 22 -7.80 6.46 6.64
N LEU A 23 -8.29 5.21 6.64
CA LEU A 23 -7.47 4.02 6.90
C LEU A 23 -6.41 3.83 5.81
N LEU A 24 -6.79 3.94 4.54
CA LEU A 24 -5.88 3.71 3.42
C LEU A 24 -4.77 4.76 3.36
N TRP A 25 -5.12 6.04 3.43
CA TRP A 25 -4.12 7.11 3.43
C TRP A 25 -3.32 7.15 4.73
N GLY A 26 -3.96 6.89 5.88
CA GLY A 26 -3.28 6.76 7.16
C GLY A 26 -2.22 5.66 7.13
N TRP A 27 -2.55 4.48 6.59
CA TRP A 27 -1.62 3.37 6.42
C TRP A 27 -0.45 3.72 5.49
N VAL A 28 -0.72 4.32 4.32
CA VAL A 28 0.33 4.76 3.39
C VAL A 28 1.27 5.77 4.05
N LEU A 29 0.75 6.74 4.79
CA LEU A 29 1.54 7.74 5.50
C LEU A 29 2.39 7.11 6.61
N LEU A 30 1.84 6.16 7.35
CA LEU A 30 2.58 5.42 8.38
C LEU A 30 3.72 4.59 7.78
N VAL A 31 3.46 3.87 6.69
CA VAL A 31 4.49 3.06 6.02
C VAL A 31 5.57 3.95 5.40
N ALA A 32 5.18 4.96 4.61
CA ALA A 32 6.11 5.87 3.94
C ALA A 32 6.87 6.79 4.90
N GLY A 33 6.24 7.18 6.01
CA GLY A 33 6.81 8.02 7.05
C GLY A 33 7.54 7.24 8.15
N GLY A 34 7.42 5.91 8.20
CA GLY A 34 8.00 5.04 9.23
C GLY A 34 9.49 5.33 9.50
N PRO A 35 10.36 5.40 8.48
CA PRO A 35 11.78 5.73 8.66
C PRO A 35 12.05 7.07 9.35
N LEU A 36 11.14 8.03 9.22
CA LEU A 36 11.26 9.37 9.79
C LEU A 36 10.80 9.43 11.26
N LEU A 37 10.18 8.37 11.76
CA LEU A 37 9.81 8.24 13.18
C LEU A 37 10.96 7.67 14.03
N LEU A 38 12.07 7.32 13.40
CA LEU A 38 13.22 6.68 14.03
C LEU A 38 14.44 7.63 14.04
N GLU A 39 15.37 7.38 14.95
CA GLU A 39 16.68 8.01 14.89
C GLU A 39 17.41 7.59 13.60
N PRO A 40 18.23 8.47 12.98
CA PRO A 40 18.93 8.13 11.75
C PRO A 40 19.82 6.88 11.91
N GLY A 41 19.63 5.89 11.03
CA GLY A 41 20.41 4.66 11.03
C GLY A 41 20.01 3.60 12.07
N ALA A 42 18.86 3.75 12.73
CA ALA A 42 18.36 2.83 13.75
C ALA A 42 17.95 1.44 13.24
N THR A 43 17.64 1.26 11.95
CA THR A 43 17.08 -0.03 11.48
C THR A 43 18.11 -1.11 11.16
N GLY A 44 19.29 -0.73 10.64
CA GLY A 44 20.20 -1.69 10.02
C GLY A 44 19.58 -2.41 8.81
N ASP A 45 19.91 -3.69 8.63
CA ASP A 45 19.32 -4.59 7.64
C ASP A 45 18.17 -5.37 8.26
N LEU A 46 16.96 -5.19 7.72
CA LEU A 46 15.75 -5.87 8.20
C LEU A 46 15.38 -7.10 7.35
N SER A 47 16.28 -7.61 6.50
CA SER A 47 15.98 -8.76 5.63
C SER A 47 15.58 -10.00 6.43
N GLY A 48 14.45 -10.61 6.08
CA GLY A 48 13.88 -11.74 6.80
C GLY A 48 12.93 -12.61 5.95
N TYR A 49 12.11 -13.39 6.64
CA TYR A 49 11.16 -14.34 6.08
C TYR A 49 9.72 -13.96 6.41
N VAL A 50 8.83 -14.07 5.41
CA VAL A 50 7.40 -13.84 5.62
C VAL A 50 6.83 -14.87 6.61
N GLY A 51 6.00 -14.39 7.54
CA GLY A 51 5.33 -15.21 8.54
C GLY A 51 6.11 -15.38 9.85
N LEU A 52 7.30 -14.79 9.95
CA LEU A 52 8.12 -14.75 11.16
C LEU A 52 8.40 -13.29 11.55
N VAL A 53 8.78 -13.07 12.80
CA VAL A 53 9.24 -11.74 13.26
C VAL A 53 10.71 -11.88 13.60
N ASP A 54 11.54 -11.67 12.59
CA ASP A 54 12.99 -11.87 12.63
C ASP A 54 13.72 -10.70 13.31
N ASN A 55 13.16 -9.49 13.26
CA ASN A 55 13.82 -8.26 13.68
C ASN A 55 13.30 -7.71 15.02
N ARG A 56 12.83 -8.60 15.91
CA ARG A 56 12.16 -8.22 17.16
C ARG A 56 13.00 -7.31 18.05
N GLU A 57 14.30 -7.58 18.20
CA GLU A 57 15.18 -6.74 19.04
C GLU A 57 15.22 -5.29 18.55
N THR A 58 15.39 -5.08 17.25
CA THR A 58 15.37 -3.75 16.63
C THR A 58 14.00 -3.09 16.76
N ILE A 59 12.92 -3.86 16.57
CA ILE A 59 11.54 -3.36 16.63
C ILE A 59 11.14 -2.95 18.05
N ASP A 60 11.50 -3.72 19.05
CA ASP A 60 11.17 -3.47 20.46
C ASP A 60 11.87 -2.19 21.00
N ALA A 61 12.96 -1.77 20.36
CA ALA A 61 13.65 -0.51 20.67
C ALA A 61 13.00 0.74 20.04
N MET A 62 12.03 0.58 19.15
CA MET A 62 11.38 1.70 18.45
C MET A 62 10.29 2.36 19.32
N ASN A 63 9.87 3.56 18.92
CA ASN A 63 8.65 4.15 19.49
C ASN A 63 7.42 3.27 19.14
N PRO A 64 6.33 3.28 19.94
CA PRO A 64 5.21 2.36 19.76
C PRO A 64 4.54 2.40 18.38
N VAL A 65 4.48 3.59 17.75
CA VAL A 65 3.87 3.72 16.42
C VAL A 65 4.74 3.05 15.36
N ALA A 66 6.03 3.35 15.35
CA ALA A 66 6.96 2.70 14.44
C ALA A 66 7.03 1.18 14.71
N ALA A 67 7.11 0.77 15.98
CA ALA A 67 7.16 -0.65 16.36
C ALA A 67 6.01 -1.45 15.75
N VAL A 68 4.77 -0.94 15.81
CA VAL A 68 3.61 -1.62 15.18
C VAL A 68 3.75 -1.71 13.66
N VAL A 69 4.15 -0.63 13.00
CA VAL A 69 4.27 -0.60 11.53
C VAL A 69 5.40 -1.52 11.05
N TYR A 70 6.55 -1.49 11.72
CA TYR A 70 7.70 -2.33 11.41
C TYR A 70 7.44 -3.80 11.75
N TRP A 71 6.73 -4.09 12.84
CA TRP A 71 6.30 -5.45 13.17
C TRP A 71 5.36 -6.03 12.11
N LEU A 72 4.39 -5.25 11.64
CA LEU A 72 3.51 -5.67 10.54
C LEU A 72 4.30 -5.88 9.24
N GLY A 73 5.32 -5.05 9.02
CA GLY A 73 6.28 -5.20 7.94
C GLY A 73 7.01 -6.53 7.99
N ASP A 74 7.71 -6.78 9.08
CA ASP A 74 8.51 -7.97 9.35
C ASP A 74 7.68 -9.26 9.25
N ALA A 75 6.46 -9.25 9.80
CA ALA A 75 5.57 -10.40 9.76
C ALA A 75 5.01 -10.73 8.36
N ASN A 76 4.81 -9.71 7.50
CA ASN A 76 4.08 -9.87 6.23
C ASN A 76 4.93 -9.66 4.97
N CYS A 77 6.17 -9.22 5.13
CA CYS A 77 7.11 -8.92 4.05
C CYS A 77 8.46 -9.55 4.38
N HIS A 78 9.21 -9.92 3.35
CA HIS A 78 10.60 -10.36 3.53
C HIS A 78 11.54 -9.20 3.91
N THR A 79 11.08 -7.95 3.79
CA THR A 79 11.86 -6.74 4.14
C THR A 79 13.30 -6.76 3.65
N ILE A 80 13.53 -7.35 2.46
CA ILE A 80 14.89 -7.48 1.92
C ILE A 80 15.45 -6.08 1.65
N SER A 81 16.63 -5.80 2.19
CA SER A 81 17.26 -4.48 2.13
C SER A 81 17.46 -3.98 0.69
N SER A 82 17.94 -4.84 -0.21
CA SER A 82 18.11 -4.53 -1.63
C SER A 82 16.79 -4.29 -2.39
N ARG A 83 15.65 -4.70 -1.81
CA ARG A 83 14.30 -4.56 -2.40
C ARG A 83 13.47 -3.46 -1.73
N SER A 84 14.06 -2.74 -0.79
CA SER A 84 13.40 -1.72 0.03
C SER A 84 14.03 -0.35 -0.19
N TYR A 85 13.26 0.71 0.02
CA TYR A 85 13.82 2.06 0.05
C TYR A 85 14.39 2.37 1.44
N THR A 86 15.36 3.28 1.49
CA THR A 86 15.96 3.79 2.72
C THR A 86 15.84 5.31 2.77
N TYR A 87 15.53 5.87 3.94
CA TYR A 87 15.47 7.31 4.20
C TYR A 87 16.12 7.60 5.54
N ALA A 88 16.94 8.65 5.62
CA ALA A 88 17.71 8.99 6.83
C ALA A 88 18.52 7.80 7.40
N GLY A 89 19.01 6.90 6.55
CA GLY A 89 19.72 5.68 6.96
C GLY A 89 18.82 4.56 7.49
N ASN A 90 17.50 4.77 7.54
CA ASN A 90 16.52 3.79 8.00
C ASN A 90 15.83 3.11 6.82
N GLN A 91 15.79 1.79 6.84
CA GLN A 91 15.04 0.98 5.89
C GLN A 91 13.54 1.15 6.11
N MET A 92 12.79 1.20 5.02
CA MET A 92 11.32 1.16 5.06
C MET A 92 10.81 -0.13 5.73
N PRO A 93 9.67 -0.06 6.45
CA PRO A 93 9.08 -1.23 7.09
C PRO A 93 8.54 -2.27 6.09
N PHE A 94 8.35 -1.89 4.83
CA PHE A 94 7.89 -2.76 3.75
C PHE A 94 8.76 -2.56 2.49
N CYS A 95 8.80 -3.58 1.64
CA CYS A 95 9.55 -3.51 0.38
C CYS A 95 8.92 -2.51 -0.61
N ALA A 96 9.69 -2.16 -1.67
CA ALA A 96 9.23 -1.23 -2.70
C ALA A 96 7.94 -1.69 -3.41
N ARG A 97 7.69 -3.00 -3.49
CA ARG A 97 6.48 -3.58 -4.09
C ARG A 97 5.24 -3.29 -3.23
N ASP A 98 5.32 -3.58 -1.95
CA ASP A 98 4.22 -3.39 -1.01
C ASP A 98 3.91 -1.92 -0.81
N LEU A 99 4.94 -1.06 -0.78
CA LEU A 99 4.76 0.39 -0.82
C LEU A 99 3.93 0.81 -2.05
N GLY A 100 4.23 0.24 -3.21
CA GLY A 100 3.47 0.44 -4.44
C GLY A 100 2.02 -0.03 -4.30
N ILE A 101 1.80 -1.24 -3.77
CA ILE A 101 0.45 -1.79 -3.55
C ILE A 101 -0.37 -0.88 -2.62
N PHE A 102 0.17 -0.48 -1.48
CA PHE A 102 -0.55 0.38 -0.53
C PHE A 102 -0.86 1.75 -1.12
N ALA A 103 0.11 2.40 -1.76
CA ALA A 103 -0.09 3.68 -2.43
C ALA A 103 -1.11 3.57 -3.57
N GLY A 104 -1.03 2.49 -4.35
CA GLY A 104 -1.95 2.19 -5.43
C GLY A 104 -3.36 2.02 -4.90
N LEU A 105 -3.54 1.24 -3.84
CA LEU A 105 -4.84 0.99 -3.22
C LEU A 105 -5.48 2.30 -2.74
N ALA A 106 -4.74 3.15 -2.03
CA ALA A 106 -5.23 4.47 -1.61
C ALA A 106 -5.62 5.37 -2.79
N LEU A 107 -4.78 5.43 -3.84
CA LEU A 107 -5.03 6.25 -5.02
C LEU A 107 -6.20 5.73 -5.86
N GLY A 108 -6.24 4.43 -6.12
CA GLY A 108 -7.30 3.76 -6.87
C GLY A 108 -8.66 3.96 -6.22
N PHE A 109 -8.73 3.78 -4.90
CA PHE A 109 -9.92 4.09 -4.11
C PHE A 109 -10.34 5.55 -4.28
N THR A 110 -9.40 6.49 -4.10
CA THR A 110 -9.64 7.94 -4.22
C THR A 110 -10.13 8.35 -5.61
N ILE A 111 -9.58 7.75 -6.67
CA ILE A 111 -9.98 8.00 -8.06
C ILE A 111 -11.38 7.45 -8.33
N ALA A 112 -11.69 6.24 -7.84
CA ALA A 112 -12.99 5.61 -8.01
C ALA A 112 -14.13 6.43 -7.37
N LEU A 113 -13.88 7.05 -6.20
CA LEU A 113 -14.83 7.97 -5.55
C LEU A 113 -15.28 9.11 -6.47
N ARG A 114 -14.42 9.59 -7.37
CA ARG A 114 -14.75 10.70 -8.30
C ARG A 114 -15.42 10.27 -9.58
N ARG A 115 -15.14 9.05 -10.04
CA ARG A 115 -15.48 8.62 -11.40
C ARG A 115 -16.65 7.63 -11.43
N ARG A 116 -16.97 7.00 -10.30
CA ARG A 116 -18.03 5.97 -10.15
C ARG A 116 -18.09 4.94 -11.32
N PRO A 117 -16.99 4.39 -11.88
CA PRO A 117 -17.10 3.60 -13.10
C PRO A 117 -17.15 2.10 -12.81
N GLU A 118 -17.74 1.37 -13.75
CA GLU A 118 -17.77 -0.09 -13.73
C GLU A 118 -16.39 -0.67 -14.01
N LEU A 119 -15.96 -1.61 -13.16
CA LEU A 119 -14.70 -2.33 -13.31
C LEU A 119 -15.02 -3.76 -13.75
N SER A 120 -14.62 -4.11 -14.96
CA SER A 120 -14.83 -5.46 -15.48
C SER A 120 -13.74 -6.41 -14.97
N LEU A 121 -14.10 -7.67 -14.69
CA LEU A 121 -13.14 -8.69 -14.27
C LEU A 121 -11.93 -8.81 -15.22
N PRO A 122 -12.10 -8.76 -16.56
CA PRO A 122 -10.94 -8.77 -17.47
C PRO A 122 -9.97 -7.61 -17.24
N LEU A 123 -10.47 -6.41 -16.92
CA LEU A 123 -9.60 -5.26 -16.65
C LEU A 123 -8.85 -5.43 -15.32
N VAL A 124 -9.50 -6.01 -14.31
CA VAL A 124 -8.82 -6.39 -13.05
C VAL A 124 -7.69 -7.36 -13.33
N LEU A 125 -7.98 -8.47 -14.02
CA LEU A 125 -6.99 -9.48 -14.34
C LEU A 125 -5.83 -8.89 -15.16
N LEU A 126 -6.13 -8.07 -16.17
CA LEU A 126 -5.12 -7.40 -16.99
C LEU A 126 -4.22 -6.48 -16.15
N ALA A 127 -4.79 -5.72 -15.22
CA ALA A 127 -4.02 -4.83 -14.35
C ALA A 127 -3.14 -5.57 -13.32
N LEU A 128 -3.46 -6.83 -13.00
CA LEU A 128 -2.65 -7.69 -12.13
C LEU A 128 -1.53 -8.42 -12.88
N VAL A 129 -1.58 -8.51 -14.21
CA VAL A 129 -0.55 -9.17 -15.03
C VAL A 129 0.87 -8.62 -14.75
N PRO A 130 1.12 -7.29 -14.71
CA PRO A 130 2.48 -6.78 -14.52
C PRO A 130 3.13 -7.21 -13.20
N ILE A 131 2.39 -7.17 -12.08
CA ILE A 131 2.92 -7.60 -10.78
C ILE A 131 3.08 -9.12 -10.72
N GLY A 132 2.15 -9.87 -11.33
CA GLY A 132 2.21 -11.32 -11.40
C GLY A 132 3.40 -11.80 -12.21
N LEU A 133 3.67 -11.18 -13.37
CA LEU A 133 4.84 -11.49 -14.19
C LEU A 133 6.14 -11.11 -13.48
N ASP A 134 6.24 -9.89 -12.93
CA ASP A 134 7.45 -9.44 -12.22
C ASP A 134 7.78 -10.34 -11.03
N GLY A 135 6.77 -10.76 -10.25
CA GLY A 135 6.95 -11.71 -9.15
C GLY A 135 7.29 -13.13 -9.61
N THR A 136 6.59 -13.65 -10.61
CA THR A 136 6.77 -15.05 -11.09
C THR A 136 8.11 -15.22 -11.81
N ILE A 137 8.51 -14.28 -12.65
CA ILE A 137 9.81 -14.34 -13.35
C ILE A 137 10.95 -14.32 -12.32
N GLN A 138 10.86 -13.44 -11.32
CA GLN A 138 11.85 -13.37 -10.26
C GLN A 138 11.85 -14.62 -9.35
N LEU A 139 10.73 -15.34 -9.23
CA LEU A 139 10.66 -16.60 -8.49
C LEU A 139 11.31 -17.77 -9.24
N LEU A 140 11.24 -17.77 -10.57
CA LEU A 140 11.63 -18.90 -11.41
C LEU A 140 12.99 -18.72 -12.10
N THR A 141 13.60 -17.55 -12.01
CA THR A 141 14.85 -17.22 -12.73
C THR A 141 15.77 -16.34 -11.88
N ASP A 142 17.00 -16.13 -12.35
CA ASP A 142 17.98 -15.23 -11.72
C ASP A 142 17.67 -13.73 -11.96
N TYR A 143 16.56 -13.40 -12.63
CA TYR A 143 16.13 -12.02 -12.83
C TYR A 143 15.76 -11.36 -11.49
N GLU A 144 16.44 -10.27 -11.16
CA GLU A 144 16.09 -9.41 -10.04
C GLU A 144 15.40 -8.13 -10.52
N SER A 145 14.19 -7.86 -10.01
CA SER A 145 13.49 -6.62 -10.30
C SER A 145 14.20 -5.41 -9.68
N THR A 146 13.88 -4.21 -10.18
CA THR A 146 14.40 -2.96 -9.63
C THR A 146 13.32 -2.29 -8.77
N ASN A 147 13.71 -1.53 -7.75
CA ASN A 147 12.75 -0.88 -6.86
C ASN A 147 11.73 0.03 -7.59
N PRO A 148 12.08 0.79 -8.63
CA PRO A 148 11.09 1.51 -9.44
C PRO A 148 10.10 0.59 -10.16
N ARG A 149 10.55 -0.54 -10.71
CA ARG A 149 9.65 -1.52 -11.36
C ARG A 149 8.70 -2.14 -10.34
N ARG A 150 9.22 -2.59 -9.20
CA ARG A 150 8.44 -3.11 -8.07
C ARG A 150 7.37 -2.12 -7.62
N LEU A 151 7.75 -0.85 -7.48
CA LEU A 151 6.83 0.23 -7.10
C LEU A 151 5.73 0.41 -8.15
N ILE A 152 6.07 0.48 -9.44
CA ILE A 152 5.09 0.69 -10.52
C ILE A 152 4.13 -0.48 -10.65
N THR A 153 4.63 -1.72 -10.67
CA THR A 153 3.76 -2.90 -10.79
C THR A 153 2.87 -3.06 -9.56
N GLY A 154 3.42 -2.77 -8.36
CA GLY A 154 2.66 -2.65 -7.12
C GLY A 154 1.55 -1.59 -7.20
N LEU A 155 1.87 -0.40 -7.70
CA LEU A 155 0.93 0.71 -7.85
C LEU A 155 -0.27 0.36 -8.74
N LEU A 156 -0.03 -0.32 -9.86
CA LEU A 156 -1.09 -0.76 -10.77
C LEU A 156 -2.00 -1.79 -10.11
N ALA A 157 -1.41 -2.80 -9.46
CA ALA A 157 -2.16 -3.84 -8.76
C ALA A 157 -2.97 -3.27 -7.59
N GLY A 158 -2.34 -2.44 -6.75
CA GLY A 158 -3.02 -1.71 -5.69
C GLY A 158 -4.14 -0.83 -6.24
N GLY A 159 -3.88 -0.08 -7.31
CA GLY A 159 -4.84 0.81 -7.96
C GLY A 159 -6.13 0.12 -8.34
N VAL A 160 -6.03 -1.02 -9.02
CA VAL A 160 -7.22 -1.77 -9.44
C VAL A 160 -7.95 -2.40 -8.24
N THR A 161 -7.21 -2.86 -7.22
CA THR A 161 -7.80 -3.39 -5.98
C THR A 161 -8.51 -2.30 -5.18
N GLY A 162 -7.93 -1.10 -5.06
CA GLY A 162 -8.57 0.03 -4.39
C GLY A 162 -9.84 0.50 -5.09
N TRP A 163 -9.84 0.46 -6.43
CA TRP A 163 -11.04 0.72 -7.21
C TRP A 163 -12.12 -0.36 -6.97
N ALA A 164 -11.74 -1.63 -6.97
CA ALA A 164 -12.67 -2.72 -6.67
C ALA A 164 -13.24 -2.61 -5.24
N LEU A 165 -12.43 -2.23 -4.26
CA LEU A 165 -12.88 -1.98 -2.88
C LEU A 165 -13.95 -0.89 -2.82
N MET A 166 -13.80 0.19 -3.60
CA MET A 166 -14.81 1.25 -3.67
C MET A 166 -16.16 0.69 -4.17
N ILE A 167 -16.16 -0.12 -5.22
CA ILE A 167 -17.36 -0.78 -5.75
C ILE A 167 -18.00 -1.71 -4.70
N ILE A 168 -17.19 -2.40 -3.91
CA ILE A 168 -17.67 -3.28 -2.84
C ILE A 168 -18.29 -2.50 -1.67
N LEU A 169 -17.72 -1.34 -1.32
CA LEU A 169 -18.22 -0.49 -0.22
C LEU A 169 -19.49 0.27 -0.61
N GLU A 170 -19.70 0.52 -1.90
CA GLU A 170 -20.96 0.98 -2.47
C GLU A 170 -21.60 -0.13 -3.34
N PRO A 171 -22.09 -1.24 -2.76
CA PRO A 171 -22.89 -2.19 -3.51
C PRO A 171 -24.17 -1.45 -3.88
N ARG A 172 -24.20 -1.00 -5.13
CA ARG A 172 -25.17 -0.10 -5.78
C ARG A 172 -26.46 0.06 -4.96
N GLN A 173 -26.83 1.31 -4.65
CA GLN A 173 -28.24 1.71 -4.65
C GLN A 173 -28.82 1.53 -6.07
N ASN A 174 -28.89 0.29 -6.56
CA ASN A 174 -29.69 -0.12 -7.71
C ASN A 174 -31.06 -0.59 -7.18
N GLN A 175 -31.71 0.26 -6.39
CA GLN A 175 -33.14 0.13 -6.11
C GLN A 175 -33.84 1.38 -6.62
N GLY A 176 -34.66 1.20 -7.66
CA GLY A 176 -35.69 2.14 -8.07
C GLY A 176 -35.31 3.11 -9.19
N HIS A 177 -35.24 2.63 -10.42
CA HIS A 177 -35.87 3.36 -11.52
C HIS A 177 -37.09 2.53 -11.92
N GLY A 178 -38.21 2.80 -11.26
CA GLY A 178 -39.54 2.55 -11.78
C GLY A 178 -40.00 3.76 -12.58
#